data_AF-A0A7M2T5T7-F1
#
_entry.id   AF-A0A7M2T5T7-F1
#
_cell.length_a   1.000
_cell.length_b   1.000
_cell.length_c   1.000
_cell.angle_alpha   90.00
_cell.angle_beta   90.00
_cell.angle_gamma   90.00
#
_symmetry.space_group_name_H-M   'P 1'
#
loop_
_entity.id
_entity.type
_entity.pdbx_description
1 polymer ?
#
loop_
_entity_poly.entity_id
_entity_poly.type
_entity_poly.pdbx_seq_one_letter_code
_entity_poly.pdbx_strand_id
1 'polypeptide(L)' 'MHITGVYRAPAGADANNCRRVAGDQTRYWAALVDDGATLLCTTIYQGG' A
#
# COMPACT_ATOMS: atom_id res chain seq x y z
N MET A 1 -2.34 -7.59 9.78
CA MET A 1 -2.20 -6.93 8.47
C MET A 1 -2.72 -7.86 7.39
N HIS A 2 -3.27 -7.34 6.30
CA HIS A 2 -3.73 -8.12 5.15
C HIS A 2 -3.19 -7.52 3.85
N ILE A 3 -2.63 -8.34 2.95
CA ILE A 3 -2.13 -7.86 1.65
C ILE A 3 -3.32 -7.52 0.74
N THR A 4 -3.40 -6.28 0.28
CA THR A 4 -4.49 -5.80 -0.58
C THR A 4 -4.08 -5.66 -2.04
N GLY A 5 -2.78 -5.68 -2.33
CA GLY A 5 -2.28 -5.63 -3.70
C GLY A 5 -0.76 -5.60 -3.79
N VAL A 6 -0.29 -5.94 -4.98
CA VAL A 6 1.11 -5.85 -5.40
C VAL A 6 1.12 -5.14 -6.73
N TYR A 7 1.84 -4.03 -6.82
CA TYR A 7 1.83 -3.15 -8.00
C TYR A 7 3.25 -2.81 -8.40
N ARG A 8 3.44 -2.36 -9.64
CA ARG A 8 4.71 -1.71 -10.02
C ARG A 8 4.85 -0.40 -9.25
N ALA A 9 6.01 -0.17 -8.64
CA ALA A 9 6.27 1.04 -7.87
C ALA A 9 6.53 2.23 -8.80
N PRO A 10 5.72 3.31 -8.74
CA PRO A 10 6.12 4.59 -9.33
C PRO A 10 7.29 5.23 -8.56
N ALA A 11 7.94 6.23 -9.14
CA ALA A 11 8.93 7.02 -8.44
C ALA A 11 8.31 7.68 -7.19
N GLY A 12 8.94 7.51 -6.02
CA GLY A 12 8.42 8.02 -4.76
C GLY A 12 7.19 7.29 -4.22
N ALA A 13 6.99 6.01 -4.59
CA ALA A 13 5.84 5.24 -4.13
C ALA A 13 5.75 5.14 -2.60
N ASP A 14 4.54 5.31 -2.08
CA ASP A 14 4.22 5.27 -0.67
C ASP A 14 2.87 4.59 -0.38
N ALA A 15 2.42 4.63 0.88
CA ALA A 15 1.14 4.06 1.28
C ALA A 15 -0.10 4.77 0.69
N ASN A 16 0.03 6.01 0.19
CA ASN A 16 -1.07 6.70 -0.48
C ASN A 16 -1.33 6.10 -1.86
N ASN A 17 -0.30 5.56 -2.53
CA ASN A 17 -0.49 4.81 -3.78
C ASN A 17 -1.30 3.52 -3.61
N CYS A 18 -1.48 3.03 -2.37
CA CYS A 18 -2.31 1.86 -2.08
C CYS A 18 -3.81 2.16 -1.99
N ARG A 19 -4.20 3.44 -1.93
CA ARG A 19 -5.61 3.84 -1.83
C ARG A 19 -6.32 3.55 -3.14
N ARG A 20 -7.50 2.93 -3.06
CA ARG A 20 -8.27 2.54 -4.25
C ARG A 20 -9.13 3.67 -4.81
N VAL A 21 -9.58 4.58 -3.95
CA VAL A 21 -10.44 5.71 -4.31
C VAL A 21 -10.04 6.96 -3.52
N ALA A 22 -10.37 8.13 -4.05
CA ALA A 22 -10.24 9.37 -3.30
C ALA A 22 -11.13 9.32 -2.05
N GLY A 23 -10.58 9.65 -0.89
CA GLY A 23 -11.29 9.59 0.39
C GLY A 23 -11.31 8.21 1.08
N ASP A 24 -10.58 7.21 0.57
CA ASP A 24 -10.38 5.96 1.29
C ASP A 24 -9.73 6.23 2.67
N GLN A 25 -10.48 5.94 3.74
CA GLN A 25 -10.04 6.14 5.12
C GLN A 25 -9.28 4.92 5.68
N THR A 26 -9.10 3.87 4.89
CA THR A 26 -8.36 2.68 5.31
C THR A 26 -6.90 3.03 5.56
N ARG A 27 -6.38 2.60 6.71
CA ARG A 27 -4.96 2.78 7.04
C ARG A 27 -4.11 1.71 6.37
N TYR A 28 -3.39 2.13 5.34
CA TYR A 28 -2.45 1.27 4.62
C TYR A 28 -1.05 1.33 5.21
N TRP A 29 -0.35 0.20 5.13
CA TRP A 29 1.09 0.12 5.22
C TRP A 29 1.63 -0.38 3.88
N ALA A 30 2.75 0.18 3.45
CA ALA A 30 3.37 -0.16 2.18
C ALA A 30 4.86 -0.44 2.33
N ALA A 31 5.36 -1.32 1.46
CA ALA A 31 6.79 -1.57 1.32
C ALA A 31 7.20 -1.60 -0.14
N LEU A 32 8.39 -1.07 -0.38
CA LEU A 32 9.12 -1.26 -1.63
C LEU A 32 9.88 -2.59 -1.54
N VAL A 33 9.66 -3.47 -2.52
CA VAL A 33 10.33 -4.76 -2.67
C VAL A 33 10.89 -4.86 -4.09
N ASP A 34 11.67 -5.91 -4.35
CA ASP A 34 12.30 -6.13 -5.66
C ASP A 34 13.16 -4.92 -6.09
N ASP A 35 14.12 -4.55 -5.24
CA ASP A 35 14.99 -3.38 -5.40
C ASP A 35 14.22 -2.05 -5.65
N GLY A 36 13.01 -1.96 -5.10
CA GLY A 36 12.15 -0.80 -5.23
C GLY A 36 11.32 -0.75 -6.50
N ALA A 37 11.33 -1.80 -7.33
CA ALA A 37 10.50 -1.90 -8.53
C ALA A 37 9.04 -2.25 -8.23
N THR A 38 8.77 -2.83 -7.06
CA THR A 38 7.44 -3.34 -6.69
C THR A 38 6.96 -2.71 -5.38
N LEU A 39 5.72 -2.23 -5.38
CA LEU A 39 5.01 -1.71 -4.22
C LEU A 39 4.06 -2.79 -3.67
N LEU A 40 4.35 -3.28 -2.46
CA LEU A 40 3.48 -4.14 -1.70
C LEU A 40 2.55 -3.31 -0.81
N CYS A 41 1.24 -3.50 -0.96
CA CYS A 41 0.22 -2.80 -0.19
C CYS A 41 -0.47 -3.73 0.80
N THR A 42 -0.57 -3.28 2.05
CA THR A 42 -1.28 -4.00 3.10
C THR A 42 -2.21 -3.07 3.89
N THR A 43 -3.29 -3.60 4.43
CA THR A 43 -4.12 -2.90 5.42
C THR A 43 -3.74 -3.32 6.82
N ILE A 44 -3.76 -2.36 7.74
CA ILE A 44 -3.68 -2.63 9.17
C ILE A 44 -5.11 -2.70 9.67
N TYR A 45 -5.56 -3.89 10.10
CA TYR A 45 -6.79 -3.99 10.87
C TYR A 45 -6.60 -3.18 12.16
N GLN A 46 -7.36 -2.10 12.30
CA GLN A 46 -7.53 -1.47 13.60
C GLN A 46 -8.56 -2.34 14.31
N GLY A 47 -8.10 -3.20 15.22
CA GLY A 47 -8.99 -3.97 16.08
C GLY A 47 -9.92 -3.02 16.81
N GLY A 48 -11.21 -3.33 16.78
CA GLY A 48 -12.24 -2.66 17.58
C GLY A 48 -12.21 -3.12 19.02
#